data_AF-A0A3R7LAB7-F1
#
_entry.id   AF-A0A3R7LAB7-F1
#
_cell.length_a   1.000
_cell.length_b   1.000
_cell.length_c   1.000
_cell.angle_alpha   90.00
_cell.angle_beta   90.00
_cell.angle_gamma   90.00
#
_symmetry.space_group_name_H-M   'P 1'
#
loop_
_entity.id
_entity.type
_entity.pdbx_description
1 polymer ?
#
loop_
_entity_poly.entity_id
_entity_poly.type
_entity_poly.pdbx_seq_one_letter_code
_entity_poly.pdbx_strand_id
1 'polypeptide(L)'
;MAALESLNFDVETAIHYIHCVISDVPLDLAVSELAPMVVPRPESDTVKELEAVGCRIVPHQLQIFKERLERKFGFVTFFIHETSRAASDEVVHKLALKWIRGDLTAQLGSVKACVKLGQPPECYSSVPFLRALHEQCPFLDANKVRDVKKMEAFLLKNVDFTSEGLNSDKNNRNKLIEPEGKSNADDAWKVVGSFRISSLAWSELLWLAREHRGLPPVVASKGTIDASRCDKEALRTFLEGALLPLIIVVA
;
A
#
# COMPACT_ATOMS: atom_id res chain seq x y z
N MET A 1 15.67 -29.39 -0.54
CA MET A 1 16.01 -28.22 -1.41
C MET A 1 15.12 -28.30 -2.64
N ALA A 2 13.95 -27.68 -2.58
CA ALA A 2 13.08 -27.56 -3.76
C ALA A 2 13.58 -26.37 -4.58
N ALA A 3 13.82 -26.62 -5.86
CA ALA A 3 14.29 -25.62 -6.81
C ALA A 3 13.33 -24.42 -6.85
N LEU A 4 13.92 -23.22 -6.90
CA LEU A 4 13.25 -21.99 -7.32
C LEU A 4 12.78 -22.18 -8.76
N GLU A 5 11.65 -22.85 -8.95
CA GLU A 5 10.83 -22.63 -10.13
C GLU A 5 10.46 -21.16 -10.10
N SER A 6 11.02 -20.40 -11.05
CA SER A 6 10.51 -19.10 -11.42
C SER A 6 9.07 -19.32 -11.86
N LEU A 7 8.14 -19.26 -10.90
CA LEU A 7 6.71 -19.17 -11.20
C LEU A 7 6.59 -17.98 -12.15
N ASN A 8 6.22 -18.25 -13.40
CA ASN A 8 5.70 -17.22 -14.30
C ASN A 8 4.39 -16.74 -13.68
N PHE A 9 4.51 -15.87 -12.68
CA PHE A 9 3.42 -15.36 -11.89
C PHE A 9 2.85 -14.15 -12.61
N ASP A 10 1.64 -14.30 -13.13
CA ASP A 10 0.89 -13.20 -13.71
C ASP A 10 0.04 -12.54 -12.62
N VAL A 11 0.50 -11.36 -12.19
CA VAL A 11 -0.12 -10.52 -11.18
C VAL A 11 -1.58 -10.18 -11.53
N GLU A 12 -1.91 -10.05 -12.82
CA GLU A 12 -3.25 -9.69 -13.29
C GLU A 12 -4.26 -10.82 -13.11
N THR A 13 -3.79 -12.08 -13.06
CA THR A 13 -4.65 -13.26 -12.90
C THR A 13 -4.74 -13.77 -11.47
N ALA A 14 -3.92 -13.22 -10.56
CA ALA A 14 -3.87 -13.63 -9.18
C ALA A 14 -5.09 -13.13 -8.39
N ILE A 15 -5.81 -14.07 -7.75
CA ILE A 15 -6.99 -13.76 -6.92
C ILE A 15 -6.57 -12.93 -5.70
N HIS A 16 -5.55 -13.40 -4.99
CA HIS A 16 -4.98 -12.71 -3.84
C HIS A 16 -3.59 -12.20 -4.19
N TYR A 17 -3.52 -10.91 -4.45
CA TYR A 17 -2.28 -10.17 -4.62
C TYR A 17 -2.29 -8.99 -3.67
N ILE A 18 -1.59 -9.11 -2.55
CA ILE A 18 -1.73 -8.21 -1.42
C ILE A 18 -0.57 -7.22 -1.42
N HIS A 19 -0.89 -5.93 -1.32
CA HIS A 19 0.08 -4.85 -1.19
C HIS A 19 0.14 -4.35 0.26
N CYS A 20 1.33 -4.34 0.85
CA CYS A 20 1.59 -3.79 2.17
C CYS A 20 2.61 -2.67 2.07
N VAL A 21 2.42 -1.62 2.87
CA VAL A 21 3.37 -0.51 2.98
C VAL A 21 4.21 -0.70 4.23
N ILE A 22 5.51 -0.50 4.09
CA ILE A 22 6.47 -0.56 5.20
C ILE A 22 6.90 0.88 5.52
N SER A 23 6.83 1.26 6.80
CA SER A 23 7.23 2.59 7.30
C SER A 23 8.19 2.48 8.48
N ASP A 24 8.72 3.63 8.92
CA ASP A 24 9.57 3.78 10.11
C ASP A 24 10.87 2.96 10.12
N VAL A 25 11.28 2.48 8.95
CA VAL A 25 12.48 1.66 8.79
C VAL A 25 13.72 2.50 9.15
N PRO A 26 14.56 2.05 10.10
CA PRO A 26 15.79 2.75 10.46
C PRO A 26 16.72 3.00 9.26
N LEU A 27 17.40 4.15 9.24
CA LEU A 27 18.27 4.55 8.13
C LEU A 27 19.51 3.66 7.96
N ASP A 28 19.96 3.05 9.04
CA ASP A 28 21.07 2.10 9.12
C ASP A 28 20.67 0.66 8.78
N LEU A 29 19.40 0.27 9.01
CA LEU A 29 18.94 -1.09 8.73
C LEU A 29 19.05 -1.46 7.23
N ALA A 30 19.83 -2.48 6.90
CA ALA A 30 19.99 -2.90 5.52
C ALA A 30 18.75 -3.64 4.99
N VAL A 31 18.51 -3.59 3.68
CA VAL A 31 17.42 -4.35 3.04
C VAL A 31 17.63 -5.86 3.22
N SER A 32 18.88 -6.32 3.29
CA SER A 32 19.22 -7.73 3.57
C SER A 32 18.83 -8.18 4.97
N GLU A 33 18.74 -7.28 5.93
CA GLU A 33 18.27 -7.57 7.29
C GLU A 33 16.74 -7.47 7.40
N LEU A 34 16.12 -6.64 6.56
CA LEU A 34 14.66 -6.49 6.48
C LEU A 34 14.00 -7.64 5.71
N ALA A 35 14.61 -8.11 4.61
CA ALA A 35 14.02 -9.09 3.70
C ALA A 35 13.63 -10.43 4.37
N PRO A 36 14.41 -11.01 5.31
CA PRO A 36 13.99 -12.19 6.05
C PRO A 36 12.73 -11.98 6.89
N MET A 37 12.46 -10.74 7.32
CA MET A 37 11.35 -10.41 8.22
C MET A 37 9.99 -10.36 7.51
N VAL A 38 9.99 -10.28 6.17
CA VAL A 38 8.75 -10.34 5.37
C VAL A 38 8.41 -11.76 4.92
N VAL A 39 9.27 -12.75 5.20
CA VAL A 39 9.00 -14.15 4.90
C VAL A 39 8.04 -14.73 5.95
N PRO A 40 6.96 -15.43 5.57
CA PRO A 40 6.08 -16.10 6.53
C PRO A 40 6.85 -17.16 7.33
N ARG A 41 6.69 -17.17 8.66
CA ARG A 41 7.30 -18.18 9.53
C ARG A 41 6.45 -19.45 9.55
N PRO A 42 7.00 -20.63 9.23
CA PRO A 42 6.27 -21.89 9.29
C PRO A 42 5.69 -22.21 10.67
N GLU A 43 6.29 -21.65 11.73
CA GLU A 43 5.85 -21.89 13.10
C GLU A 43 4.58 -21.10 13.47
N SER A 44 4.23 -20.06 12.69
CA SER A 44 3.01 -19.27 12.94
C SER A 44 1.76 -20.13 12.82
N ASP A 45 0.86 -20.00 13.79
CA ASP A 45 -0.44 -20.66 13.75
C ASP A 45 -1.28 -20.23 12.54
N THR A 46 -1.22 -18.95 12.15
CA THR A 46 -1.94 -18.46 10.96
C THR A 46 -1.36 -19.04 9.67
N VAL A 47 -0.04 -19.22 9.59
CA VAL A 47 0.61 -19.86 8.43
C VAL A 47 0.21 -21.33 8.35
N LYS A 48 0.18 -22.05 9.47
CA LYS A 48 -0.30 -23.44 9.53
C LYS A 48 -1.77 -23.56 9.15
N GLU A 49 -2.63 -22.63 9.59
CA GLU A 49 -4.04 -22.58 9.18
C GLU A 49 -4.19 -22.41 7.65
N LEU A 50 -3.36 -21.55 7.03
CA LEU A 50 -3.32 -21.37 5.58
C LEU A 50 -2.84 -22.63 4.84
N GLU A 51 -1.77 -23.25 5.33
CA GLU A 51 -1.23 -24.49 4.76
C GLU A 51 -2.24 -25.64 4.86
N ALA A 52 -2.99 -25.73 5.96
CA ALA A 52 -4.04 -26.74 6.16
C ALA A 52 -5.19 -26.61 5.16
N VAL A 53 -5.47 -25.39 4.65
CA VAL A 53 -6.43 -25.16 3.57
C VAL A 53 -5.79 -25.19 2.18
N GLY A 54 -4.54 -25.63 2.08
CA GLY A 54 -3.79 -25.81 0.84
C GLY A 54 -3.26 -24.51 0.24
N CYS A 55 -3.08 -23.45 1.03
CA CYS A 55 -2.60 -22.15 0.58
C CYS A 55 -1.26 -21.79 1.24
N ARG A 56 -0.40 -21.06 0.52
CA ARG A 56 0.84 -20.50 1.07
C ARG A 56 0.99 -19.03 0.67
N ILE A 57 1.45 -18.20 1.60
CA ILE A 57 1.80 -16.80 1.32
C ILE A 57 3.21 -16.76 0.73
N VAL A 58 3.39 -16.08 -0.39
CA VAL A 58 4.67 -15.95 -1.07
C VAL A 58 5.01 -14.47 -1.23
N PRO A 59 6.13 -13.99 -0.64
CA PRO A 59 6.64 -12.65 -0.93
C PRO A 59 7.01 -12.52 -2.40
N HIS A 60 6.58 -11.43 -3.05
CA HIS A 60 6.81 -11.19 -4.46
C HIS A 60 7.84 -10.09 -4.69
N GLN A 61 7.55 -8.87 -4.26
CA GLN A 61 8.41 -7.72 -4.47
C GLN A 61 8.59 -6.96 -3.16
N LEU A 62 9.84 -6.69 -2.77
CA LEU A 62 10.18 -5.79 -1.67
C LEU A 62 10.98 -4.61 -2.23
N GLN A 63 10.52 -3.39 -1.96
CA GLN A 63 11.22 -2.18 -2.37
C GLN A 63 11.25 -1.17 -1.22
N ILE A 64 12.44 -0.67 -0.89
CA ILE A 64 12.66 0.30 0.19
C ILE A 64 13.36 1.53 -0.37
N PHE A 65 12.81 2.70 -0.09
CA PHE A 65 13.31 4.00 -0.51
C PHE A 65 14.07 4.68 0.62
N LYS A 66 15.34 5.02 0.36
CA LYS A 66 16.17 5.83 1.26
C LYS A 66 16.18 7.27 0.76
N GLU A 67 15.40 8.11 1.43
CA GLU A 67 15.21 9.52 1.08
C GLU A 67 15.88 10.46 2.10
N ARG A 68 15.84 11.77 1.82
CA ARG A 68 16.28 12.82 2.77
C ARG A 68 15.25 13.02 3.90
N LEU A 69 14.86 11.92 4.53
CA LEU A 69 13.95 11.82 5.66
C LEU A 69 14.64 11.07 6.81
N GLU A 70 14.06 11.13 8.00
CA GLU A 70 14.62 10.46 9.20
C GLU A 70 14.48 8.93 9.15
N ARG A 71 13.54 8.42 8.37
CA ARG A 71 13.21 7.00 8.25
C ARG A 71 13.03 6.62 6.78
N LYS A 72 13.38 5.38 6.45
CA LYS A 72 13.04 4.80 5.14
C LYS A 72 11.58 4.35 5.15
N PHE A 73 11.03 4.21 3.96
CA PHE A 73 9.70 3.65 3.74
C PHE A 73 9.71 2.89 2.43
N GLY A 74 8.67 2.12 2.15
CA GLY A 74 8.58 1.33 0.94
C GLY A 74 7.38 0.43 0.96
N PHE A 75 7.43 -0.65 0.20
CA PHE A 75 6.34 -1.60 0.13
C PHE A 75 6.85 -3.03 -0.02
N VAL A 76 5.97 -3.96 0.32
CA VAL A 76 6.12 -5.37 0.01
C VAL A 76 4.80 -5.89 -0.57
N THR A 77 4.89 -6.68 -1.63
CA THR A 77 3.73 -7.39 -2.18
C THR A 77 3.84 -8.89 -1.93
N PHE A 78 2.68 -9.52 -1.75
CA PHE A 78 2.54 -10.96 -1.56
C PHE A 78 1.52 -11.51 -2.54
N PHE A 79 1.70 -12.76 -2.97
CA PHE A 79 0.61 -13.52 -3.57
C PHE A 79 0.32 -14.75 -2.75
N ILE A 80 -0.92 -15.22 -2.81
CA ILE A 80 -1.28 -16.50 -2.22
C ILE A 80 -1.23 -17.56 -3.31
N HIS A 81 -0.36 -18.53 -3.11
CA HIS A 81 -0.24 -19.68 -3.99
C HIS A 81 -1.11 -20.81 -3.46
N GLU A 82 -2.09 -21.24 -4.27
CA GLU A 82 -2.93 -22.39 -3.99
C GLU A 82 -2.23 -23.69 -4.46
N THR A 83 -2.13 -24.67 -3.57
CA THR A 83 -1.60 -26.02 -3.85
C THR A 83 -2.72 -27.05 -3.99
N SER A 84 -3.78 -26.92 -3.17
CA SER A 84 -5.02 -27.67 -3.29
C SER A 84 -6.17 -26.79 -2.83
N ARG A 85 -7.11 -26.46 -3.73
CA ARG A 85 -8.16 -25.49 -3.42
C ARG A 85 -9.28 -26.12 -2.61
N ALA A 86 -9.17 -26.05 -1.27
CA ALA A 86 -10.16 -26.62 -0.34
C ALA A 86 -11.07 -25.55 0.31
N ALA A 87 -10.59 -24.32 0.46
CA ALA A 87 -11.32 -23.24 1.13
C ALA A 87 -11.82 -22.17 0.14
N SER A 88 -12.77 -21.34 0.60
CA SER A 88 -13.25 -20.18 -0.16
C SER A 88 -12.26 -19.01 -0.10
N ASP A 89 -12.30 -18.15 -1.12
CA ASP A 89 -11.42 -16.97 -1.22
C ASP A 89 -11.55 -16.02 -0.01
N GLU A 90 -12.75 -15.96 0.58
CA GLU A 90 -13.02 -15.16 1.78
C GLU A 90 -12.27 -15.69 3.02
N VAL A 91 -12.25 -17.02 3.19
CA VAL A 91 -11.53 -17.65 4.31
C VAL A 91 -10.03 -17.40 4.17
N VAL A 92 -9.50 -17.62 2.96
CA VAL A 92 -8.09 -17.39 2.65
C VAL A 92 -7.71 -15.92 2.88
N HIS A 93 -8.55 -14.99 2.43
CA HIS A 93 -8.33 -13.54 2.62
C HIS A 93 -8.32 -13.15 4.10
N LYS A 94 -9.27 -13.64 4.89
CA LYS A 94 -9.32 -13.38 6.34
C LYS A 94 -8.07 -13.88 7.05
N LEU A 95 -7.57 -15.06 6.69
CA LEU A 95 -6.33 -15.61 7.24
C LEU A 95 -5.13 -14.77 6.83
N ALA A 96 -5.05 -14.30 5.58
CA ALA A 96 -3.98 -13.42 5.13
C ALA A 96 -3.98 -12.08 5.88
N LEU A 97 -5.16 -11.47 6.10
CA LEU A 97 -5.28 -10.25 6.91
C LEU A 97 -4.90 -10.48 8.38
N LYS A 98 -5.27 -11.64 8.95
CA LYS A 98 -4.86 -12.05 10.30
C LYS A 98 -3.34 -12.16 10.41
N TRP A 99 -2.70 -12.79 9.41
CA TRP A 99 -1.24 -12.91 9.33
C TRP A 99 -0.55 -11.54 9.23
N ILE A 100 -1.07 -10.62 8.42
CA ILE A 100 -0.50 -9.26 8.30
C ILE A 100 -0.56 -8.52 9.64
N ARG A 101 -1.74 -8.51 10.28
CA ARG A 101 -1.98 -7.75 11.51
C ARG A 101 -1.25 -8.33 12.73
N GLY A 102 -1.12 -9.66 12.80
CA GLY A 102 -0.41 -10.33 13.87
C GLY A 102 1.07 -10.53 13.53
N ASP A 103 1.32 -11.52 12.69
CA ASP A 103 2.65 -12.08 12.50
C ASP A 103 3.58 -11.13 11.75
N LEU A 104 3.18 -10.62 10.58
CA LEU A 104 4.04 -9.72 9.80
C LEU A 104 4.37 -8.43 10.58
N THR A 105 3.37 -7.88 11.28
CA THR A 105 3.56 -6.74 12.18
C THR A 105 4.56 -7.04 13.28
N ALA A 106 4.43 -8.18 13.97
CA ALA A 106 5.38 -8.57 15.02
C ALA A 106 6.80 -8.82 14.48
N GLN A 107 6.92 -9.44 13.32
CA GLN A 107 8.20 -9.67 12.66
C GLN A 107 8.91 -8.36 12.34
N LEU A 108 8.27 -7.46 11.59
CA LEU A 108 8.87 -6.17 11.23
C LEU A 108 9.10 -5.27 12.46
N GLY A 109 8.22 -5.34 13.46
CA GLY A 109 8.38 -4.63 14.72
C GLY A 109 9.66 -5.00 15.47
N SER A 110 10.14 -6.25 15.37
CA SER A 110 11.39 -6.68 16.02
C SER A 110 12.64 -6.01 15.44
N VAL A 111 12.58 -5.48 14.22
CA VAL A 111 13.63 -4.65 13.59
C VAL A 111 13.26 -3.16 13.55
N LYS A 112 12.28 -2.75 14.38
CA LYS A 112 11.78 -1.37 14.49
C LYS A 112 11.22 -0.82 13.18
N ALA A 113 10.66 -1.68 12.32
CA ALA A 113 9.92 -1.29 11.14
C ALA A 113 8.41 -1.50 11.38
N CYS A 114 7.60 -0.67 10.74
CA CYS A 114 6.14 -0.75 10.79
C CYS A 114 5.62 -1.29 9.47
N VAL A 115 4.47 -1.95 9.50
CA VAL A 115 3.76 -2.42 8.30
C VAL A 115 2.28 -2.15 8.43
N LYS A 116 1.66 -1.84 7.31
CA LYS A 116 0.21 -1.80 7.20
C LYS A 116 -0.25 -2.26 5.83
N LEU A 117 -1.53 -2.58 5.74
CA LEU A 117 -2.14 -2.87 4.45
C LEU A 117 -2.15 -1.59 3.59
N GLY A 118 -1.68 -1.71 2.35
CA GLY A 118 -1.59 -0.63 1.38
C GLY A 118 -2.73 -0.61 0.37
N GLN A 119 -3.84 -1.27 0.70
CA GLN A 119 -5.05 -1.37 -0.12
C GLN A 119 -6.28 -1.44 0.81
N PRO A 120 -7.50 -1.25 0.26
CA PRO A 120 -8.73 -1.44 1.03
C PRO A 120 -8.83 -2.89 1.57
N PRO A 121 -9.20 -3.09 2.83
CA PRO A 121 -9.19 -4.42 3.47
C PRO A 121 -10.18 -5.41 2.89
N GLU A 122 -11.23 -4.97 2.20
CA GLU A 122 -12.16 -5.83 1.48
C GLU A 122 -11.59 -6.37 0.17
N CYS A 123 -10.48 -5.79 -0.32
CA CYS A 123 -9.92 -6.16 -1.61
C CYS A 123 -8.96 -7.34 -1.50
N TYR A 124 -9.20 -8.40 -2.28
CA TYR A 124 -8.33 -9.60 -2.32
C TYR A 124 -7.07 -9.31 -3.13
N SER A 125 -7.21 -8.55 -4.22
CA SER A 125 -6.11 -8.07 -5.05
C SER A 125 -5.94 -6.57 -4.95
N SER A 126 -4.68 -6.13 -4.87
CA SER A 126 -4.28 -4.73 -4.91
C SER A 126 -4.42 -4.15 -6.31
N VAL A 127 -4.42 -4.99 -7.36
CA VAL A 127 -4.28 -4.56 -8.76
C VAL A 127 -5.39 -3.60 -9.18
N PRO A 128 -6.70 -3.90 -8.97
CA PRO A 128 -7.76 -3.00 -9.38
C PRO A 128 -7.68 -1.65 -8.66
N PHE A 129 -7.34 -1.68 -7.36
CA PHE A 129 -7.19 -0.48 -6.55
C PHE A 129 -6.02 0.37 -7.00
N LEU A 130 -4.83 -0.21 -7.15
CA LEU A 130 -3.64 0.51 -7.56
C LEU A 130 -3.80 1.08 -8.98
N ARG A 131 -4.47 0.36 -9.89
CA ARG A 131 -4.82 0.90 -11.21
C ARG A 131 -5.71 2.14 -11.09
N ALA A 132 -6.80 2.05 -10.34
CA ALA A 132 -7.67 3.19 -10.10
C ALA A 132 -6.95 4.36 -9.42
N LEU A 133 -6.05 4.08 -8.47
CA LEU A 133 -5.22 5.09 -7.81
C LEU A 133 -4.35 5.86 -8.81
N HIS A 134 -3.75 5.18 -9.78
CA HIS A 134 -2.94 5.83 -10.82
C HIS A 134 -3.77 6.59 -11.85
N GLU A 135 -4.94 6.07 -12.19
CA GLU A 135 -5.82 6.68 -13.19
C GLU A 135 -6.60 7.88 -12.65
N GLN A 136 -6.99 7.85 -11.37
CA GLN A 136 -7.96 8.80 -10.80
C GLN A 136 -7.36 9.79 -9.80
N CYS A 137 -6.13 9.60 -9.30
CA CYS A 137 -5.50 10.54 -8.38
C CYS A 137 -4.42 11.38 -9.08
N PRO A 138 -4.68 12.68 -9.38
CA PRO A 138 -3.68 13.59 -9.95
C PRO A 138 -2.40 13.75 -9.12
N PHE A 139 -2.42 13.35 -7.84
CA PHE A 139 -1.25 13.32 -6.96
C PHE A 139 -0.13 12.41 -7.47
N LEU A 140 -0.45 11.38 -8.25
CA LEU A 140 0.51 10.43 -8.83
C LEU A 140 0.84 10.70 -10.30
N ASP A 141 0.41 11.85 -10.84
CA ASP A 141 0.70 12.25 -12.23
C ASP A 141 2.21 12.28 -12.49
N ALA A 142 2.67 11.43 -13.41
CA ALA A 142 4.07 11.25 -13.78
C ALA A 142 4.76 12.53 -14.29
N ASN A 143 4.00 13.54 -14.73
CA ASN A 143 4.55 14.85 -15.12
C ASN A 143 4.83 15.75 -13.91
N LYS A 144 4.20 15.48 -12.78
CA LYS A 144 4.31 16.25 -11.53
C LYS A 144 5.26 15.60 -10.53
N VAL A 145 5.35 14.26 -10.52
CA VAL A 145 6.19 13.51 -9.58
C VAL A 145 7.47 13.01 -10.23
N ARG A 146 8.56 12.94 -9.45
CA ARG A 146 9.84 12.43 -9.95
C ARG A 146 9.88 10.90 -10.07
N ASP A 147 9.22 10.22 -9.14
CA ASP A 147 9.13 8.76 -9.09
C ASP A 147 7.74 8.40 -8.57
N VAL A 148 6.91 7.84 -9.45
CA VAL A 148 5.52 7.51 -9.17
C VAL A 148 5.43 6.43 -8.09
N LYS A 149 6.28 5.40 -8.14
CA LYS A 149 6.23 4.28 -7.18
C LYS A 149 6.65 4.69 -5.79
N LYS A 150 7.64 5.58 -5.69
CA LYS A 150 8.02 6.20 -4.43
C LYS A 150 6.89 7.07 -3.87
N MET A 151 6.25 7.87 -4.71
CA MET A 151 5.14 8.72 -4.28
C MET A 151 3.90 7.89 -3.88
N GLU A 152 3.61 6.81 -4.59
CA GLU A 152 2.58 5.82 -4.24
C GLU A 152 2.86 5.24 -2.85
N ALA A 153 4.06 4.71 -2.59
CA ALA A 153 4.41 4.15 -1.29
C ALA A 153 4.31 5.21 -0.17
N PHE A 154 4.72 6.45 -0.44
CA PHE A 154 4.58 7.54 0.52
C PHE A 154 3.13 7.94 0.77
N LEU A 155 2.29 7.98 -0.26
CA LEU A 155 0.88 8.29 -0.10
C LEU A 155 0.22 7.19 0.73
N LEU A 156 0.37 5.94 0.32
CA LEU A 156 -0.26 4.79 0.96
C LEU A 156 0.22 4.61 2.41
N LYS A 157 1.46 4.97 2.75
CA LYS A 157 1.93 4.93 4.16
C LYS A 157 1.16 5.91 5.06
N ASN A 158 0.50 6.92 4.50
CA ASN A 158 -0.23 7.96 5.22
C ASN A 158 -1.77 7.87 5.05
N VAL A 159 -2.26 6.92 4.25
CA VAL A 159 -3.70 6.67 4.09
C VAL A 159 -4.20 5.67 5.14
N ASP A 160 -5.30 6.03 5.79
CA ASP A 160 -6.06 5.12 6.64
C ASP A 160 -7.27 4.60 5.87
N PHE A 161 -7.24 3.33 5.48
CA PHE A 161 -8.31 2.70 4.71
C PHE A 161 -9.55 2.44 5.56
N THR A 162 -10.73 2.72 5.02
CA THR A 162 -12.01 2.36 5.63
C THR A 162 -12.27 0.86 5.42
N SER A 163 -13.08 0.26 6.30
CA SER A 163 -13.43 -1.17 6.23
C SER A 163 -14.93 -1.39 6.03
N GLU A 164 -15.58 -0.49 5.31
CA GLU A 164 -17.04 -0.49 5.11
C GLU A 164 -17.50 -1.46 4.01
N GLY A 165 -16.57 -2.07 3.26
CA GLY A 165 -16.87 -3.06 2.23
C GLY A 165 -17.53 -2.48 0.97
N LEU A 166 -17.49 -1.15 0.82
CA LEU A 166 -18.15 -0.40 -0.25
C LEU A 166 -17.62 -0.74 -1.64
N ASN A 167 -16.39 -1.26 -1.73
CA ASN A 167 -15.70 -1.64 -2.97
C ASN A 167 -15.45 -3.16 -3.07
N SER A 168 -16.16 -3.98 -2.30
CA SER A 168 -15.97 -5.44 -2.28
C SER A 168 -16.23 -6.11 -3.63
N ASP A 169 -17.09 -5.50 -4.47
CA ASP A 169 -17.42 -6.00 -5.80
C ASP A 169 -16.29 -5.81 -6.83
N LYS A 170 -15.29 -4.96 -6.53
CA LYS A 170 -14.13 -4.67 -7.40
C LYS A 170 -13.14 -5.84 -7.52
N ASN A 171 -13.29 -6.87 -6.68
CA ASN A 171 -12.48 -8.10 -6.71
C ASN A 171 -13.25 -9.34 -7.20
N ASN A 172 -14.44 -9.18 -7.77
CA ASN A 172 -15.21 -10.33 -8.26
C ASN A 172 -14.58 -10.91 -9.53
N ARG A 173 -14.09 -12.14 -9.42
CA ARG A 173 -13.55 -13.00 -10.48
C ARG A 173 -14.46 -13.09 -11.73
N ASN A 174 -15.77 -12.91 -11.56
CA ASN A 174 -16.74 -12.95 -12.66
C ASN A 174 -16.71 -11.68 -13.54
N LYS A 175 -16.31 -10.51 -13.03
CA LYS A 175 -16.18 -9.28 -13.83
C LYS A 175 -14.87 -9.23 -14.63
N LEU A 176 -13.83 -9.94 -14.18
CA LEU A 176 -12.53 -10.03 -14.88
C LEU A 176 -12.59 -10.89 -16.16
N ILE A 177 -13.66 -11.65 -16.37
CA ILE A 177 -13.85 -12.58 -17.52
C ILE A 177 -14.89 -12.04 -18.52
N GLU A 178 -15.66 -10.99 -18.18
CA GLU A 178 -16.66 -10.44 -19.10
C GLU A 178 -16.00 -9.62 -20.22
N PRO A 179 -16.39 -9.84 -21.49
CA PRO A 179 -15.86 -9.09 -22.63
C PRO A 179 -16.26 -7.62 -22.53
N GLU A 180 -15.30 -6.74 -22.81
CA GLU A 180 -15.44 -5.28 -22.91
C GLU A 180 -16.76 -4.89 -23.60
N GLY A 181 -17.73 -4.33 -22.86
CA GLY A 181 -18.99 -3.93 -23.50
C GLY A 181 -20.14 -3.45 -22.62
N LYS A 182 -20.07 -3.53 -21.28
CA LYS A 182 -21.13 -2.97 -20.41
C LYS A 182 -20.54 -2.16 -19.26
N SER A 183 -20.16 -0.91 -19.56
CA SER A 183 -19.87 0.08 -18.52
C SER A 183 -21.20 0.51 -17.86
N ASN A 184 -21.63 -0.22 -16.84
CA ASN A 184 -22.66 0.29 -15.94
C ASN A 184 -22.05 1.44 -15.12
N ALA A 185 -22.80 2.54 -14.96
CA ALA A 185 -22.40 3.69 -14.14
C ALA A 185 -22.11 3.35 -12.66
N ASP A 186 -22.45 2.13 -12.21
CA ASP A 186 -22.11 1.55 -10.90
C ASP A 186 -20.65 1.09 -10.77
N ASP A 187 -19.82 1.23 -11.82
CA ASP A 187 -18.43 0.78 -11.79
C ASP A 187 -17.41 1.84 -11.30
N ALA A 188 -17.88 2.99 -10.82
CA ALA A 188 -17.01 3.96 -10.17
C ALA A 188 -16.49 3.44 -8.82
N TRP A 189 -15.23 3.75 -8.49
CA TRP A 189 -14.70 3.50 -7.15
C TRP A 189 -15.33 4.47 -6.15
N LYS A 190 -15.73 3.95 -5.00
CA LYS A 190 -16.13 4.76 -3.85
C LYS A 190 -14.90 5.13 -3.03
N VAL A 191 -15.02 6.15 -2.19
CA VAL A 191 -13.97 6.55 -1.24
C VAL A 191 -13.46 5.33 -0.47
N VAL A 192 -12.15 5.12 -0.49
CA VAL A 192 -11.49 3.95 0.11
C VAL A 192 -10.83 4.23 1.45
N GLY A 193 -10.62 5.50 1.78
CA GLY A 193 -9.81 5.87 2.93
C GLY A 193 -9.70 7.36 3.12
N SER A 194 -9.00 7.73 4.19
CA SER A 194 -8.73 9.12 4.55
C SER A 194 -7.23 9.39 4.67
N PHE A 195 -6.83 10.60 4.30
CA PHE A 195 -5.49 11.12 4.49
C PHE A 195 -5.54 12.27 5.47
N ARG A 196 -4.79 12.18 6.57
CA ARG A 196 -4.76 13.23 7.60
C ARG A 196 -3.59 14.16 7.37
N ILE A 197 -3.84 15.45 7.15
CA ILE A 197 -2.75 16.43 6.93
C ILE A 197 -1.86 16.53 8.16
N SER A 198 -2.46 16.48 9.35
CA SER A 198 -1.72 16.55 10.62
C SER A 198 -0.85 15.32 10.92
N SER A 199 -0.92 14.23 10.14
CA SER A 199 0.03 13.11 10.28
C SER A 199 1.38 13.39 9.61
N LEU A 200 1.46 14.39 8.73
CA LEU A 200 2.69 14.73 8.02
C LEU A 200 3.66 15.50 8.90
N ALA A 201 4.86 14.97 9.06
CA ALA A 201 5.94 15.72 9.67
C ALA A 201 6.41 16.86 8.75
N TRP A 202 6.98 17.91 9.33
CA TRP A 202 7.50 19.04 8.57
C TRP A 202 8.59 18.63 7.55
N SER A 203 9.45 17.68 7.93
CA SER A 203 10.49 17.12 7.05
C SER A 203 9.89 16.42 5.83
N GLU A 204 8.73 15.77 6.00
CA GLU A 204 8.00 15.11 4.92
C GLU A 204 7.34 16.11 3.99
N LEU A 205 6.77 17.20 4.51
CA LEU A 205 6.25 18.30 3.69
C LEU A 205 7.33 18.94 2.83
N LEU A 206 8.51 19.21 3.40
CA LEU A 206 9.66 19.73 2.66
C LEU A 206 10.17 18.75 1.60
N TRP A 207 10.13 17.45 1.90
CA TRP A 207 10.48 16.41 0.93
C TRP A 207 9.45 16.34 -0.20
N LEU A 208 8.15 16.33 0.12
CA LEU A 208 7.07 16.37 -0.86
C LEU A 208 7.19 17.57 -1.81
N ALA A 209 7.53 18.76 -1.29
CA ALA A 209 7.72 19.96 -2.10
C ALA A 209 8.84 19.83 -3.14
N ARG A 210 9.82 18.95 -2.88
CA ARG A 210 10.93 18.66 -3.81
C ARG A 210 10.56 17.58 -4.82
N GLU A 211 9.72 16.63 -4.41
CA GLU A 211 9.36 15.47 -5.21
C GLU A 211 8.10 15.66 -6.06
N HIS A 212 7.23 16.62 -5.71
CA HIS A 212 5.97 16.91 -6.39
C HIS A 212 5.89 18.39 -6.83
N ARG A 213 5.98 18.65 -8.14
CA ARG A 213 6.04 20.01 -8.73
C ARG A 213 4.78 20.85 -8.55
N GLY A 214 3.62 20.22 -8.35
CA GLY A 214 2.34 20.90 -8.13
C GLY A 214 2.05 21.23 -6.67
N LEU A 215 2.92 20.86 -5.71
CA LEU A 215 2.66 21.10 -4.29
C LEU A 215 2.74 22.61 -4.00
N PRO A 216 1.84 23.16 -3.16
CA PRO A 216 1.93 24.54 -2.72
C PRO A 216 3.31 24.87 -2.10
N PRO A 217 3.81 26.11 -2.29
CA PRO A 217 5.11 26.50 -1.77
C PRO A 217 5.23 26.29 -0.26
N VAL A 218 6.29 25.60 0.15
CA VAL A 218 6.63 25.40 1.55
C VAL A 218 7.78 26.35 1.89
N VAL A 219 7.50 27.43 2.62
CA VAL A 219 8.51 28.45 2.92
C VAL A 219 9.32 28.03 4.13
N ALA A 220 10.54 27.55 3.89
CA ALA A 220 11.57 27.49 4.92
C ALA A 220 12.11 28.92 5.15
N SER A 221 11.69 29.57 6.23
CA SER A 221 12.30 30.84 6.64
C SER A 221 13.76 30.59 7.04
N LYS A 222 14.66 31.53 6.69
CA LYS A 222 16.07 31.48 7.14
C LYS A 222 16.09 31.66 8.67
N GLY A 223 16.09 30.54 9.39
CA GLY A 223 15.95 30.43 10.84
C GLY A 223 15.63 28.98 11.23
N THR A 224 15.44 28.71 12.53
CA THR A 224 15.11 27.36 13.05
C THR A 224 13.95 26.70 12.28
N ILE A 225 13.99 25.37 12.23
CA ILE A 225 13.03 24.49 11.53
C ILE A 225 11.56 24.79 11.94
N ASP A 226 11.34 25.40 13.10
CA ASP A 226 10.02 25.74 13.63
C ASP A 226 9.39 27.02 13.04
N ALA A 227 10.15 27.86 12.33
CA ALA A 227 9.68 29.16 11.83
C ALA A 227 9.05 29.09 10.43
N SER A 228 9.10 27.92 9.80
CA SER A 228 8.70 27.73 8.42
C SER A 228 7.19 27.54 8.29
N ARG A 229 6.57 28.30 7.40
CA ARG A 229 5.11 28.34 7.24
C ARG A 229 4.73 27.72 5.90
N CYS A 230 3.88 26.70 5.95
CA CYS A 230 3.10 26.23 4.82
C CYS A 230 1.69 26.84 4.95
N ASP A 231 1.14 27.34 3.85
CA ASP A 231 -0.27 27.73 3.81
C ASP A 231 -1.12 26.46 3.93
N LYS A 232 -1.70 26.27 5.12
CA LYS A 232 -2.48 25.08 5.46
C LYS A 232 -3.71 24.92 4.59
N GLU A 233 -4.34 26.03 4.20
CA GLU A 233 -5.55 25.99 3.39
C GLU A 233 -5.19 25.63 1.94
N ALA A 234 -4.15 26.26 1.40
CA ALA A 234 -3.66 25.89 0.07
C ALA A 234 -3.21 24.42 -0.03
N LEU A 235 -2.52 23.92 1.01
CA LEU A 235 -2.14 22.51 1.10
C LEU A 235 -3.36 21.59 1.16
N ARG A 236 -4.36 21.94 1.97
CA ARG A 236 -5.61 21.18 2.06
C ARG A 236 -6.34 21.13 0.73
N THR A 237 -6.59 22.28 0.10
CA THR A 237 -7.28 22.35 -1.20
C THR A 237 -6.53 21.57 -2.28
N PHE A 238 -5.19 21.66 -2.29
CA PHE A 238 -4.37 20.87 -3.20
C PHE A 238 -4.55 19.36 -2.97
N LEU A 239 -4.43 18.89 -1.73
CA LEU A 239 -4.55 17.47 -1.41
C LEU A 239 -5.97 16.96 -1.69
N GLU A 240 -7.00 17.72 -1.35
CA GLU A 240 -8.40 17.36 -1.64
C GLU A 240 -8.61 17.18 -3.15
N GLY A 241 -8.15 18.15 -3.96
CA GLY A 241 -8.26 18.06 -5.42
C GLY A 241 -7.39 16.98 -6.06
N ALA A 242 -6.29 16.58 -5.42
CA ALA A 242 -5.33 15.61 -5.96
C ALA A 242 -5.60 14.16 -5.53
N LEU A 243 -6.36 13.95 -4.46
CA LEU A 243 -6.64 12.64 -3.86
C LEU A 243 -8.08 12.16 -4.05
N LEU A 244 -9.04 13.08 -4.21
CA LEU A 244 -10.39 12.73 -4.65
C LEU A 244 -10.37 12.16 -6.08
N PRO A 245 -11.30 11.26 -6.42
CA PRO A 245 -12.44 10.80 -5.61
C PRO A 245 -12.12 9.67 -4.63
N LEU A 246 -10.91 9.09 -4.67
CA LEU A 246 -10.60 7.85 -3.95
C LEU A 246 -10.32 8.06 -2.47
N ILE A 247 -9.59 9.12 -2.12
CA ILE A 247 -9.13 9.36 -0.75
C ILE A 247 -9.61 10.74 -0.32
N ILE A 248 -10.35 10.79 0.79
CA ILE A 248 -10.77 12.06 1.39
C ILE A 248 -9.63 12.63 2.25
N VAL A 249 -9.55 13.95 2.34
CA VAL A 249 -8.56 14.62 3.18
C VAL A 249 -9.24 15.09 4.47
N VAL A 250 -8.62 14.80 5.59
CA VAL A 250 -9.06 15.22 6.92
C VAL A 250 -7.98 16.09 7.58
N ALA A 251 -8.42 17.05 8.39
CA ALA A 251 -7.52 17.94 9.12
C ALA A 251 -6.75 17.19 10.23
#